data_AF-A0A951VMS9-F1
#
_entry.id   AF-A0A951VMS9-F1
#
_cell.length_a   1.000
_cell.length_b   1.000
_cell.length_c   1.000
_cell.angle_alpha   90.00
_cell.angle_beta   90.00
_cell.angle_gamma   90.00
#
_symmetry.space_group_name_H-M   'P 1'
#
loop_
_entity.id
_entity.type
_entity.pdbx_description
1 polymer ?
#
loop_
_entity_poly.entity_id
_entity_poly.type
_entity_poly.pdbx_seq_one_letter_code
_entity_poly.pdbx_strand_id
1 'polypeptide(L)'
;MTGELHGYSSNTAVEAKFISYLSQNQYMRTILREEGYGYTYLLRKYIATSDTSFLNLFISDFPFNTCETKRFINKLKQINDSLPVNDKFIIIPIDVTENDRLPYAKSFFNLIIKWEVANQTLKREFDSLIGCKSFPNNMSDIKQSLLNYRCGFDYTFELDSIVNSYIIWQKMKKTVYKQRQYYLYENILKVQSNFKGNVYINFGNSHTFIRPKHTAYYLKNDPNFRYRLLIANPYYFNCINRYSNTHRQYSTKSEGYFHKRYFNRNIKLAKLQRGIYLTKVNEETYIIHVNQPELE
;
A
#
# COMPACT_ATOMS: atom_id res chain seq x y z
N MET A 1 4.74 -12.21 -2.16
CA MET A 1 4.29 -11.41 -1.00
C MET A 1 5.47 -11.16 -0.10
N THR A 2 5.62 -9.94 0.40
CA THR A 2 6.49 -9.62 1.52
C THR A 2 5.67 -9.27 2.75
N GLY A 3 6.10 -9.75 3.92
CA GLY A 3 5.45 -9.51 5.21
C GLY A 3 6.28 -8.59 6.09
N GLU A 4 6.23 -7.28 5.84
CA GLU A 4 6.98 -6.29 6.60
C GLU A 4 6.46 -6.11 8.02
N LEU A 5 7.31 -5.65 8.92
CA LEU A 5 6.83 -5.08 10.18
C LEU A 5 6.65 -3.59 9.96
N HIS A 6 5.47 -3.05 10.30
CA HIS A 6 5.23 -1.62 10.14
C HIS A 6 6.26 -0.79 10.91
N GLY A 7 6.65 0.32 10.29
CA GLY A 7 7.44 1.36 10.91
C GLY A 7 8.94 1.28 10.72
N TYR A 8 9.47 0.24 10.08
CA TYR A 8 10.90 0.18 9.79
C TYR A 8 11.24 1.00 8.54
N SER A 9 12.21 1.90 8.66
CA SER A 9 12.69 2.74 7.55
C SER A 9 13.16 1.90 6.35
N SER A 10 13.75 0.73 6.62
CA SER A 10 14.25 -0.19 5.60
C SER A 10 13.17 -0.83 4.72
N ASN A 11 11.89 -0.78 5.10
CA ASN A 11 10.81 -1.44 4.34
C ASN A 11 10.74 -0.93 2.91
N THR A 12 10.81 0.39 2.77
CA THR A 12 10.78 1.10 1.50
C THR A 12 11.93 0.68 0.57
N ALA A 13 13.14 0.52 1.11
CA ALA A 13 14.31 0.09 0.35
C ALA A 13 14.24 -1.39 -0.07
N VAL A 14 13.78 -2.26 0.84
CA VAL A 14 13.55 -3.69 0.55
C VAL A 14 12.48 -3.83 -0.54
N GLU A 15 11.36 -3.11 -0.40
CA GLU A 15 10.27 -3.11 -1.37
C GLU A 15 10.74 -2.68 -2.77
N ALA A 16 11.50 -1.58 -2.86
CA ALA A 16 12.06 -1.12 -4.14
C ALA A 16 12.97 -2.17 -4.81
N LYS A 17 13.81 -2.87 -4.02
CA LYS A 17 14.68 -3.94 -4.53
C LYS A 17 13.89 -5.11 -5.09
N PHE A 18 12.84 -5.55 -4.37
CA PHE A 18 11.94 -6.59 -4.85
C PHE A 18 11.24 -6.20 -6.15
N ILE A 19 10.65 -5.00 -6.19
CA ILE A 19 9.95 -4.49 -7.37
C ILE A 19 10.90 -4.43 -8.56
N SER A 20 12.11 -3.88 -8.38
CA SER A 20 13.11 -3.80 -9.46
C SER A 20 13.54 -5.18 -9.96
N TYR A 21 13.83 -6.12 -9.05
CA TYR A 21 14.28 -7.46 -9.44
C TYR A 21 13.16 -8.23 -10.15
N LEU A 22 11.96 -8.26 -9.58
CA LEU A 22 10.84 -9.03 -10.11
C LEU A 22 10.31 -8.45 -11.43
N SER A 23 10.34 -7.13 -11.61
CA SER A 23 9.90 -6.51 -12.86
C SER A 23 10.84 -6.85 -14.02
N GLN A 24 12.15 -6.92 -13.76
CA GLN A 24 13.18 -7.21 -14.77
C GLN A 24 13.31 -8.71 -15.06
N ASN A 25 13.20 -9.56 -14.03
CA ASN A 25 13.60 -10.97 -14.13
C ASN A 25 12.41 -11.94 -14.14
N GLN A 26 11.22 -11.51 -13.69
CA GLN A 26 10.09 -12.42 -13.46
C GLN A 26 8.79 -11.89 -14.06
N TYR A 27 8.86 -10.94 -15.00
CA TYR A 27 7.67 -10.34 -15.64
C TYR A 27 6.59 -9.90 -14.65
N MET A 28 6.99 -9.31 -13.52
CA MET A 28 6.05 -8.73 -12.55
C MET A 28 5.52 -7.41 -13.10
N ARG A 29 4.19 -7.28 -13.23
CA ARG A 29 3.52 -6.09 -13.77
C ARG A 29 2.35 -5.62 -12.92
N THR A 30 1.96 -6.35 -11.88
CA THR A 30 0.92 -5.93 -10.95
C THR A 30 1.49 -5.78 -9.54
N ILE A 31 1.21 -4.63 -8.92
CA ILE A 31 1.55 -4.34 -7.53
C ILE A 31 0.24 -4.16 -6.76
N LEU A 32 0.00 -5.00 -5.76
CA LEU A 32 -1.11 -4.78 -4.84
C LEU A 32 -0.61 -4.03 -3.60
N ARG A 33 -1.37 -3.04 -3.15
CA ARG A 33 -1.01 -2.19 -2.01
C ARG A 33 -1.97 -2.44 -0.85
N GLU A 34 -1.43 -2.58 0.36
CA GLU A 34 -2.19 -2.52 1.63
C GLU A 34 -2.61 -1.08 1.94
N GLU A 35 -3.30 -0.47 0.98
CA GLU A 35 -3.67 0.93 1.01
C GLU A 35 -5.07 1.06 0.41
N GLY A 36 -5.81 2.05 0.92
CA GLY A 36 -7.09 2.43 0.37
C GLY A 36 -6.99 3.00 -1.04
N TYR A 37 -8.14 3.06 -1.71
CA TYR A 37 -8.30 3.65 -3.04
C TYR A 37 -7.74 5.07 -3.13
N GLY A 38 -7.91 5.88 -2.08
CA GLY A 38 -7.43 7.25 -2.11
C GLY A 38 -5.91 7.38 -2.19
N TYR A 39 -5.18 6.66 -1.34
CA TYR A 39 -3.71 6.65 -1.39
C TYR A 39 -3.19 6.10 -2.71
N THR A 40 -3.77 5.00 -3.19
CA THR A 40 -3.36 4.40 -4.46
C THR A 40 -3.69 5.30 -5.66
N TYR A 41 -4.77 6.08 -5.58
CA TYR A 41 -5.08 7.11 -6.58
C TYR A 41 -3.97 8.19 -6.63
N LEU A 42 -3.60 8.78 -5.48
CA LEU A 42 -2.54 9.80 -5.43
C LEU A 42 -1.23 9.27 -5.99
N LEU A 43 -0.84 8.05 -5.60
CA LEU A 43 0.36 7.39 -6.10
C LEU A 43 0.34 7.21 -7.63
N ARG A 44 -0.74 6.65 -8.17
CA ARG A 44 -0.89 6.44 -9.62
C ARG A 44 -0.86 7.74 -10.40
N LYS A 45 -1.55 8.78 -9.91
CA LYS A 45 -1.56 10.10 -10.56
C LYS A 45 -0.17 10.72 -10.55
N TYR A 46 0.53 10.70 -9.42
CA TYR A 46 1.91 11.17 -9.38
C TYR A 46 2.81 10.42 -10.38
N ILE A 47 2.74 9.09 -10.43
CA ILE A 47 3.53 8.29 -11.37
C ILE A 47 3.22 8.68 -12.83
N ALA A 48 1.94 8.86 -13.16
CA ALA A 48 1.47 9.15 -14.51
C ALA A 48 1.74 10.58 -14.98
N THR A 49 1.54 11.59 -14.11
CA THR A 49 1.56 13.01 -14.51
C THR A 49 2.81 13.75 -14.03
N SER A 50 3.55 13.20 -13.07
CA SER A 50 4.63 13.88 -12.35
C SER A 50 4.20 15.15 -11.60
N ASP A 51 2.89 15.41 -11.45
CA ASP A 51 2.40 16.53 -10.64
C ASP A 51 2.65 16.26 -9.15
N THR A 52 3.57 17.03 -8.57
CA THR A 52 3.99 16.87 -7.17
C THR A 52 2.89 17.14 -6.15
N SER A 53 1.77 17.78 -6.51
CA SER A 53 0.65 17.98 -5.58
C SER A 53 0.10 16.66 -5.07
N PHE A 54 0.07 15.62 -5.91
CA PHE A 54 -0.34 14.27 -5.52
C PHE A 54 0.65 13.62 -4.54
N LEU A 55 1.95 13.71 -4.84
CA LEU A 55 3.00 13.18 -3.96
C LEU A 55 3.02 13.90 -2.62
N ASN A 56 2.95 15.23 -2.64
CA ASN A 56 2.97 16.06 -1.45
C ASN A 56 1.79 15.74 -0.52
N LEU A 57 0.60 15.52 -1.10
CA LEU A 57 -0.55 15.09 -0.32
C LEU A 57 -0.41 13.65 0.18
N PHE A 58 0.11 12.72 -0.64
CA PHE A 58 0.32 11.33 -0.21
C PHE A 58 1.20 11.27 1.05
N ILE A 59 2.26 12.10 1.11
CA ILE A 59 3.20 12.15 2.23
C ILE A 59 2.86 13.22 3.28
N SER A 60 1.68 13.86 3.21
CA SER A 60 1.36 14.94 4.16
C SER A 60 0.92 14.42 5.53
N ASP A 61 0.53 13.15 5.63
CA ASP A 61 -0.02 12.57 6.85
C ASP A 61 0.60 11.20 7.19
N PHE A 62 0.53 10.84 8.47
CA PHE A 62 0.96 9.56 8.99
C PHE A 62 0.14 8.41 8.36
N PRO A 63 0.74 7.25 8.05
CA PRO A 63 2.14 6.86 8.32
C PRO A 63 3.14 7.19 7.20
N PHE A 64 2.70 7.88 6.15
CA PHE A 64 3.47 8.06 4.92
C PHE A 64 4.35 9.32 4.92
N ASN A 65 4.27 10.15 5.95
CA ASN A 65 5.02 11.40 6.11
C ASN A 65 6.50 11.19 6.47
N THR A 66 7.22 10.43 5.64
CA THR A 66 8.64 10.15 5.80
C THR A 66 9.43 10.38 4.52
N CYS A 67 10.72 10.71 4.67
CA CYS A 67 11.64 10.86 3.55
C CYS A 67 11.84 9.53 2.80
N GLU A 68 11.79 8.41 3.52
CA GLU A 68 11.85 7.05 2.99
C GLU A 68 10.68 6.75 2.05
N THR A 69 9.46 7.09 2.45
CA THR A 69 8.28 6.95 1.60
C THR A 69 8.43 7.77 0.32
N LYS A 70 8.85 9.04 0.45
CA LYS A 70 9.09 9.91 -0.72
C LYS A 70 10.16 9.31 -1.66
N ARG A 71 11.28 8.84 -1.12
CA ARG A 71 12.35 8.17 -1.88
C ARG A 71 11.83 6.91 -2.60
N PHE A 72 11.04 6.09 -1.92
CA PHE A 72 10.44 4.90 -2.51
C PHE A 72 9.49 5.23 -3.65
N ILE A 73 8.59 6.21 -3.49
CA ILE A 73 7.65 6.58 -4.55
C ILE A 73 8.41 7.10 -5.78
N ASN A 74 9.45 7.93 -5.57
CA ASN A 74 10.32 8.37 -6.65
C ASN A 74 11.03 7.20 -7.33
N LYS A 75 11.52 6.22 -6.55
CA LYS A 75 12.17 5.03 -7.10
C LYS A 75 11.20 4.14 -7.87
N LEU A 76 9.98 3.95 -7.35
CA LEU A 76 8.91 3.22 -8.01
C LEU A 76 8.55 3.88 -9.35
N LYS A 77 8.45 5.20 -9.38
CA LYS A 77 8.27 5.97 -10.62
C LYS A 77 9.41 5.72 -11.60
N GLN A 78 10.67 5.83 -11.17
CA GLN A 78 11.83 5.55 -12.04
C GLN A 78 11.80 4.14 -12.63
N ILE A 79 11.49 3.13 -11.81
CA ILE A 79 11.37 1.75 -12.29
C ILE A 79 10.23 1.66 -13.31
N ASN A 80 9.06 2.22 -13.00
CA ASN A 80 7.92 2.23 -13.91
C ASN A 80 8.27 2.93 -15.24
N ASP A 81 8.90 4.10 -15.18
CA ASP A 81 9.30 4.90 -16.34
C ASP A 81 10.29 4.17 -17.25
N SER A 82 11.15 3.29 -16.69
CA SER A 82 12.07 2.45 -17.47
C SER A 82 11.41 1.28 -18.22
N LEU A 83 10.17 0.91 -17.88
CA LEU A 83 9.46 -0.19 -18.55
C LEU A 83 8.84 0.29 -19.87
N PRO A 84 8.67 -0.59 -20.88
CA PRO A 84 7.89 -0.27 -22.07
C PRO A 84 6.47 0.18 -21.73
N VAL A 85 5.82 0.96 -22.61
CA VAL A 85 4.46 1.49 -22.38
C VAL A 85 3.46 0.37 -22.07
N ASN A 86 3.51 -0.71 -22.85
CA ASN A 86 2.65 -1.88 -22.64
C ASN A 86 3.07 -2.71 -21.42
N ASP A 87 4.12 -2.35 -20.70
CA ASP A 87 4.68 -3.08 -19.58
C ASP A 87 4.75 -2.22 -18.30
N LYS A 88 4.12 -1.04 -18.29
CA LYS A 88 3.98 -0.25 -17.07
C LYS A 88 3.22 -1.03 -16.00
N PHE A 89 3.52 -0.73 -14.74
CA PHE A 89 2.87 -1.37 -13.59
C PHE A 89 1.39 -1.01 -13.52
N ILE A 90 0.59 -2.02 -13.18
CA ILE A 90 -0.79 -1.87 -12.70
C ILE A 90 -0.73 -1.89 -11.17
N ILE A 91 -1.06 -0.75 -10.54
CA ILE A 91 -1.08 -0.63 -9.07
C ILE A 91 -2.53 -0.69 -8.60
N ILE A 92 -2.85 -1.67 -7.75
CA ILE A 92 -4.23 -1.95 -7.33
C ILE A 92 -4.34 -1.81 -5.80
N PRO A 93 -5.27 -0.98 -5.29
CA PRO A 93 -5.58 -0.95 -3.87
C PRO A 93 -6.35 -2.21 -3.51
N ILE A 94 -5.99 -2.84 -2.39
CA ILE A 94 -6.74 -3.99 -1.87
C ILE A 94 -7.25 -3.79 -0.45
N ASP A 95 -6.96 -2.64 0.15
CA ASP A 95 -7.46 -2.26 1.47
C ASP A 95 -8.48 -1.12 1.40
N VAL A 96 -9.02 -0.75 2.55
CA VAL A 96 -9.99 0.34 2.71
C VAL A 96 -9.30 1.68 2.93
N THR A 97 -9.99 2.77 2.59
CA THR A 97 -9.48 4.12 2.82
C THR A 97 -9.70 4.52 4.27
N GLU A 98 -8.66 4.44 5.10
CA GLU A 98 -8.77 4.64 6.55
C GLU A 98 -8.61 6.10 7.02
N ASN A 99 -8.10 7.01 6.18
CA ASN A 99 -7.81 8.39 6.59
C ASN A 99 -8.98 9.35 6.32
N ASP A 100 -9.87 9.48 7.30
CA ASP A 100 -11.01 10.41 7.29
C ASP A 100 -10.78 11.69 8.11
N ARG A 101 -9.52 12.04 8.42
CA ARG A 101 -9.20 13.28 9.14
C ARG A 101 -9.61 14.49 8.32
N LEU A 102 -10.38 15.39 8.93
CA LEU A 102 -11.02 16.51 8.25
C LEU A 102 -10.06 17.34 7.36
N PRO A 103 -8.89 17.82 7.84
CA PRO A 103 -7.99 18.61 6.99
C PRO A 103 -7.46 17.81 5.79
N TYR A 104 -7.04 16.56 6.02
CA TYR A 104 -6.53 15.69 4.97
C TYR A 104 -7.60 15.39 3.93
N ALA A 105 -8.79 14.99 4.37
CA ALA A 105 -9.89 14.65 3.49
C ALA A 105 -10.31 15.87 2.63
N LYS A 106 -10.34 17.09 3.19
CA LYS A 106 -10.64 18.31 2.41
C LYS A 106 -9.57 18.56 1.34
N SER A 107 -8.29 18.52 1.71
CA SER A 107 -7.19 18.68 0.75
C SER A 107 -7.23 17.63 -0.35
N PHE A 108 -7.55 16.39 0.01
CA PHE A 108 -7.67 15.27 -0.90
C PHE A 108 -8.80 15.44 -1.92
N PHE A 109 -10.01 15.73 -1.46
CA PHE A 109 -11.14 15.90 -2.38
C PHE A 109 -10.98 17.17 -3.24
N ASN A 110 -10.47 18.28 -2.69
CA ASN A 110 -10.15 19.47 -3.49
C ASN A 110 -9.18 19.16 -4.64
N LEU A 111 -8.16 18.32 -4.38
CA LEU A 111 -7.21 17.90 -5.42
C LEU A 111 -7.88 16.99 -6.45
N ILE A 112 -8.63 15.98 -6.02
CA ILE A 112 -9.27 15.02 -6.93
C ILE A 112 -10.28 15.71 -7.83
N ILE A 113 -11.13 16.57 -7.28
CA ILE A 113 -12.18 17.23 -8.06
C ILE A 113 -11.59 18.12 -9.14
N LYS A 114 -10.46 18.77 -8.86
CA LYS A 114 -9.73 19.53 -9.88
C LYS A 114 -9.37 18.67 -11.10
N TRP A 115 -9.07 17.40 -10.90
CA TRP A 115 -8.56 16.48 -11.93
C TRP A 115 -9.61 15.57 -12.54
N GLU A 116 -10.60 15.14 -11.75
CA GLU A 116 -11.57 14.13 -12.13
C GLU A 116 -12.92 14.70 -12.52
N VAL A 117 -13.19 16.00 -12.31
CA VAL A 117 -14.49 16.61 -12.60
C VAL A 117 -14.33 17.67 -13.68
N ALA A 118 -14.91 17.43 -14.86
CA ALA A 118 -14.92 18.40 -15.97
C ALA A 118 -16.07 19.40 -15.82
N ASN A 119 -17.21 18.95 -15.28
CA ASN A 119 -18.43 19.74 -15.15
C ASN A 119 -18.30 20.83 -14.07
N GLN A 120 -18.41 22.10 -14.47
CA GLN A 120 -18.24 23.22 -13.55
C GLN A 120 -19.36 23.33 -12.50
N THR A 121 -20.58 22.91 -12.84
CA THR A 121 -21.70 22.93 -11.89
C THR A 121 -21.49 21.88 -10.81
N LEU A 122 -21.16 20.65 -11.21
CA LEU A 122 -20.82 19.57 -10.28
C LEU A 122 -19.62 19.93 -9.39
N LYS A 123 -18.60 20.58 -9.97
CA LYS A 123 -17.44 21.06 -9.22
C LYS A 123 -17.83 22.04 -8.11
N ARG A 124 -18.68 23.04 -8.40
CA ARG A 124 -19.19 23.98 -7.39
C ARG A 124 -20.02 23.28 -6.32
N GLU A 125 -20.82 22.29 -6.69
CA GLU A 125 -21.58 21.47 -5.75
C GLU A 125 -20.66 20.73 -4.78
N PHE A 126 -19.59 20.12 -5.29
CA PHE A 126 -18.60 19.48 -4.43
C PHE A 126 -17.82 20.47 -3.57
N ASP A 127 -17.40 21.62 -4.10
CA ASP A 127 -16.70 22.66 -3.33
C ASP A 127 -17.56 23.11 -2.13
N SER A 128 -18.88 23.24 -2.32
CA SER A 128 -19.84 23.52 -1.25
C SER A 128 -19.87 22.41 -0.19
N LEU A 129 -20.01 21.14 -0.62
CA LEU A 129 -20.05 19.98 0.28
C LEU A 129 -18.75 19.79 1.09
N ILE A 130 -17.60 20.06 0.47
CA ILE A 130 -16.28 20.00 1.12
C ILE A 130 -16.09 21.17 2.08
N GLY A 131 -16.67 22.34 1.75
CA GLY A 131 -16.70 23.51 2.63
C GLY A 131 -17.38 23.25 3.97
N CYS A 132 -18.36 22.34 4.03
CA CYS A 132 -19.11 22.01 5.24
C CYS A 132 -18.22 21.53 6.41
N LYS A 133 -18.66 21.81 7.64
CA LYS A 133 -18.03 21.30 8.88
C LYS A 133 -18.28 19.81 9.10
N SER A 134 -19.37 19.28 8.54
CA SER A 134 -19.77 17.87 8.66
C SER A 134 -18.99 16.93 7.74
N PHE A 135 -18.23 17.47 6.78
CA PHE A 135 -17.30 16.69 5.98
C PHE A 135 -16.34 15.90 6.90
N PRO A 136 -15.96 14.65 6.59
CA PRO A 136 -16.32 13.85 5.41
C PRO A 136 -17.66 13.08 5.51
N ASN A 137 -18.53 13.34 6.49
CA ASN A 137 -19.77 12.55 6.65
C ASN A 137 -20.80 12.75 5.52
N ASN A 138 -20.64 13.77 4.67
CA ASN A 138 -21.51 14.05 3.53
C ASN A 138 -21.17 13.21 2.29
N MET A 139 -20.50 12.06 2.43
CA MET A 139 -20.11 11.26 1.25
C MET A 139 -21.30 10.68 0.49
N SER A 140 -22.40 10.40 1.19
CA SER A 140 -23.65 10.00 0.55
C SER A 140 -24.21 11.09 -0.37
N ASP A 141 -24.07 12.36 0.01
CA ASP A 141 -24.50 13.50 -0.80
C ASP A 141 -23.63 13.62 -2.05
N ILE A 142 -22.30 13.53 -1.89
CA ILE A 142 -21.37 13.47 -3.03
C ILE A 142 -21.74 12.32 -3.97
N LYS A 143 -22.04 11.13 -3.43
CA LYS A 143 -22.46 9.97 -4.22
C LYS A 143 -23.75 10.25 -4.98
N GLN A 144 -24.72 10.92 -4.36
CA GLN A 144 -25.97 11.29 -5.02
C GLN A 144 -25.73 12.28 -6.16
N SER A 145 -24.88 13.30 -5.96
CA SER A 145 -24.48 14.21 -7.03
C SER A 145 -23.81 13.44 -8.18
N LEU A 146 -22.88 12.53 -7.91
CA LEU A 146 -22.29 11.69 -8.97
C LEU A 146 -23.34 10.90 -9.77
N LEU A 147 -24.40 10.40 -9.13
CA LEU A 147 -25.48 9.70 -9.82
C LEU A 147 -26.31 10.65 -10.71
N ASN A 148 -26.53 11.89 -10.27
CA ASN A 148 -27.26 12.89 -11.04
C ASN A 148 -26.50 13.32 -12.32
N TYR A 149 -25.17 13.24 -12.31
CA TYR A 149 -24.28 13.60 -13.43
C TYR A 149 -23.64 12.37 -14.09
N ARG A 150 -24.27 11.19 -14.01
CA ARG A 150 -23.68 9.92 -14.51
C ARG A 150 -23.53 9.85 -16.04
N CYS A 151 -23.99 10.84 -16.79
CA CYS A 151 -24.00 10.87 -18.25
C CYS A 151 -22.77 11.57 -18.84
N GLY A 152 -21.70 10.82 -19.15
CA GLY A 152 -20.63 11.21 -20.10
C GLY A 152 -19.72 12.37 -19.66
N PHE A 153 -18.41 12.15 -19.65
CA PHE A 153 -17.31 13.13 -19.42
C PHE A 153 -17.37 14.03 -18.17
N ASP A 154 -18.45 14.05 -17.40
CA ASP A 154 -18.61 14.89 -16.21
C ASP A 154 -17.62 14.51 -15.11
N TYR A 155 -17.37 13.21 -14.94
CA TYR A 155 -16.36 12.67 -14.04
C TYR A 155 -15.83 11.28 -14.43
N THR A 156 -14.77 10.83 -13.77
CA THR A 156 -14.14 9.51 -14.02
C THR A 156 -14.55 8.43 -13.02
N PHE A 157 -14.39 7.16 -13.41
CA PHE A 157 -14.66 6.01 -12.53
C PHE A 157 -13.79 5.97 -11.24
N GLU A 158 -12.65 6.68 -11.25
CA GLU A 158 -11.75 6.78 -10.10
C GLU A 158 -12.42 7.54 -8.96
N LEU A 159 -13.10 8.65 -9.27
CA LEU A 159 -13.84 9.43 -8.28
C LEU A 159 -14.95 8.57 -7.64
N ASP A 160 -15.70 7.81 -8.45
CA ASP A 160 -16.73 6.91 -7.93
C ASP A 160 -16.17 5.85 -6.98
N SER A 161 -15.05 5.23 -7.36
CA SER A 161 -14.36 4.21 -6.56
C SER A 161 -13.87 4.78 -5.23
N ILE A 162 -13.33 5.99 -5.24
CA ILE A 162 -12.84 6.68 -4.04
C ILE A 162 -14.01 7.02 -3.10
N VAL A 163 -15.09 7.62 -3.61
CA VAL A 163 -16.28 7.96 -2.82
C VAL A 163 -16.89 6.70 -2.20
N ASN A 164 -17.06 5.63 -2.98
CA ASN A 164 -17.55 4.35 -2.48
C ASN A 164 -16.65 3.80 -1.36
N SER A 165 -15.32 3.91 -1.50
CA SER A 165 -14.37 3.45 -0.48
C SER A 165 -14.51 4.20 0.85
N TYR A 166 -14.75 5.52 0.81
CA TYR A 166 -14.98 6.32 2.03
C TYR A 166 -16.32 5.96 2.70
N ILE A 167 -17.39 5.76 1.91
CA ILE A 167 -18.69 5.33 2.45
C ILE A 167 -18.55 3.98 3.16
N ILE A 168 -17.83 3.04 2.54
CA ILE A 168 -17.56 1.73 3.13
C ILE A 168 -16.77 1.88 4.43
N TRP A 169 -15.68 2.67 4.42
CA TRP A 169 -14.90 2.96 5.63
C TRP A 169 -15.77 3.49 6.78
N GLN A 170 -16.60 4.50 6.52
CA GLN A 170 -17.47 5.09 7.53
C GLN A 170 -18.42 4.08 8.16
N LYS A 171 -18.94 3.13 7.36
CA LYS A 171 -19.82 2.06 7.83
C LYS A 171 -19.08 1.00 8.65
N MET A 172 -17.84 0.67 8.27
CA MET A 172 -17.12 -0.49 8.83
C MET A 172 -15.99 -0.14 9.80
N LYS A 173 -15.61 1.11 10.00
CA LYS A 173 -14.42 1.49 10.79
C LYS A 173 -14.38 0.94 12.22
N LYS A 174 -15.53 0.60 12.81
CA LYS A 174 -15.63 -0.04 14.14
C LYS A 174 -15.37 -1.57 14.12
N THR A 175 -15.49 -2.22 12.97
CA THR A 175 -15.45 -3.68 12.82
C THR A 175 -14.37 -4.16 11.85
N VAL A 176 -13.81 -3.27 11.03
CA VAL A 176 -12.81 -3.57 9.98
C VAL A 176 -11.69 -4.47 10.50
N TYR A 177 -11.11 -4.15 11.65
CA TYR A 177 -9.98 -4.90 12.22
C TYR A 177 -10.31 -6.36 12.56
N LYS A 178 -11.59 -6.70 12.80
CA LYS A 178 -12.00 -8.08 13.11
C LYS A 178 -12.03 -8.98 11.87
N GLN A 179 -12.22 -8.39 10.68
CA GLN A 179 -12.44 -9.12 9.44
C GLN A 179 -11.47 -8.72 8.32
N ARG A 180 -10.53 -7.81 8.57
CA ARG A 180 -9.59 -7.26 7.58
C ARG A 180 -8.85 -8.34 6.78
N GLN A 181 -8.46 -9.43 7.43
CA GLN A 181 -7.79 -10.57 6.77
C GLN A 181 -8.67 -11.20 5.68
N TYR A 182 -9.96 -11.41 5.98
CA TYR A 182 -10.91 -11.96 5.01
C TYR A 182 -11.23 -10.94 3.92
N TYR A 183 -11.39 -9.65 4.27
CA TYR A 183 -11.62 -8.59 3.29
C TYR A 183 -10.47 -8.41 2.29
N LEU A 184 -9.22 -8.41 2.76
CA LEU A 184 -8.05 -8.35 1.89
C LEU A 184 -8.02 -9.53 0.91
N TYR A 185 -8.33 -10.74 1.41
CA TYR A 185 -8.43 -11.94 0.60
C TYR A 185 -9.52 -11.82 -0.48
N GLU A 186 -10.74 -11.44 -0.11
CA GLU A 186 -11.86 -11.26 -1.04
C GLU A 186 -11.56 -10.17 -2.08
N ASN A 187 -10.95 -9.06 -1.67
CA ASN A 187 -10.54 -7.99 -2.58
C ASN A 187 -9.52 -8.49 -3.60
N ILE A 188 -8.51 -9.26 -3.18
CA ILE A 188 -7.52 -9.87 -4.08
C ILE A 188 -8.22 -10.79 -5.09
N LEU A 189 -9.14 -11.65 -4.65
CA LEU A 189 -9.89 -12.52 -5.56
C LEU A 189 -10.72 -11.72 -6.57
N LYS A 190 -11.38 -10.64 -6.11
CA LYS A 190 -12.21 -9.78 -6.96
C LYS A 190 -11.40 -9.06 -8.04
N VAL A 191 -10.17 -8.64 -7.73
CA VAL A 191 -9.34 -7.87 -8.69
C VAL A 191 -8.41 -8.74 -9.53
N GLN A 192 -8.35 -10.07 -9.29
CA GLN A 192 -7.38 -10.93 -9.97
C GLN A 192 -7.53 -10.97 -11.50
N SER A 193 -8.73 -10.70 -12.01
CA SER A 193 -8.98 -10.59 -13.46
C SER A 193 -8.23 -9.43 -14.11
N ASN A 194 -7.81 -8.44 -13.30
CA ASN A 194 -7.09 -7.25 -13.75
C ASN A 194 -5.57 -7.42 -13.63
N PHE A 195 -5.11 -8.59 -13.13
CA PHE A 195 -3.68 -8.83 -12.96
C PHE A 195 -3.00 -9.04 -14.30
N LYS A 196 -1.80 -8.50 -14.40
CA LYS A 196 -0.92 -8.64 -15.55
C LYS A 196 0.41 -9.21 -15.08
N GLY A 197 0.86 -10.26 -15.75
CA GLY A 197 2.10 -10.95 -15.40
C GLY A 197 2.09 -11.45 -13.96
N ASN A 198 3.27 -11.48 -13.34
CA ASN A 198 3.38 -11.82 -11.93
C ASN A 198 2.96 -10.65 -11.02
N VAL A 199 2.55 -11.00 -9.80
CA VAL A 199 1.98 -10.07 -8.82
C VAL A 199 2.93 -9.92 -7.63
N TYR A 200 3.22 -8.68 -7.27
CA TYR A 200 3.93 -8.33 -6.04
C TYR A 200 2.98 -7.68 -5.03
N ILE A 201 3.17 -8.00 -3.76
CA ILE A 201 2.37 -7.50 -2.64
C ILE A 201 3.33 -7.27 -1.48
N ASN A 202 3.31 -6.09 -0.88
CA ASN A 202 3.99 -5.79 0.38
C ASN A 202 2.97 -5.46 1.46
N PHE A 203 2.91 -6.29 2.49
CA PHE A 203 1.91 -6.28 3.55
C PHE A 203 2.55 -6.27 4.92
N GLY A 204 1.85 -5.75 5.91
CA GLY A 204 2.08 -6.05 7.32
C GLY A 204 2.12 -7.55 7.53
N ASN A 205 3.12 -8.00 8.27
CA ASN A 205 3.54 -9.40 8.34
C ASN A 205 2.40 -10.36 8.69
N SER A 206 1.47 -9.93 9.53
CA SER A 206 0.32 -10.72 9.93
C SER A 206 -0.45 -11.25 8.71
N HIS A 207 -0.63 -10.45 7.67
CA HIS A 207 -1.36 -10.83 6.47
C HIS A 207 -0.68 -11.96 5.67
N THR A 208 0.61 -12.17 5.88
CA THR A 208 1.41 -13.13 5.11
C THR A 208 1.55 -14.49 5.77
N PHE A 209 1.07 -14.67 7.00
CA PHE A 209 1.19 -15.94 7.70
C PHE A 209 0.34 -17.04 7.05
N ILE A 210 0.94 -18.21 6.83
CA ILE A 210 0.23 -19.44 6.44
C ILE A 210 -0.40 -20.08 7.69
N ARG A 211 -1.38 -19.38 8.29
CA ARG A 211 -2.14 -19.85 9.46
C ARG A 211 -3.62 -19.49 9.30
N PRO A 212 -4.56 -20.29 9.86
CA PRO A 212 -5.98 -19.98 9.79
C PRO A 212 -6.28 -18.53 10.17
N LYS A 213 -7.24 -17.91 9.48
CA LYS A 213 -7.67 -16.52 9.65
C LYS A 213 -6.72 -15.43 9.15
N HIS A 214 -5.71 -15.77 8.34
CA HIS A 214 -4.82 -14.79 7.72
C HIS A 214 -4.98 -14.80 6.20
N THR A 215 -4.79 -13.65 5.53
CA THR A 215 -5.00 -13.48 4.08
C THR A 215 -4.25 -14.52 3.26
N ALA A 216 -2.95 -14.72 3.52
CA ALA A 216 -2.14 -15.68 2.77
C ALA A 216 -2.61 -17.14 2.95
N TYR A 217 -3.14 -17.50 4.12
CA TYR A 217 -3.73 -18.82 4.33
C TYR A 217 -4.99 -19.01 3.49
N TYR A 218 -5.87 -18.01 3.42
CA TYR A 218 -7.06 -18.08 2.57
C TYR A 218 -6.67 -18.24 1.09
N LEU A 219 -5.75 -17.40 0.60
CA LEU A 219 -5.27 -17.48 -0.79
C LEU A 219 -4.63 -18.83 -1.13
N LYS A 220 -3.81 -19.37 -0.22
CA LYS A 220 -3.13 -20.66 -0.46
C LYS A 220 -4.12 -21.82 -0.62
N ASN A 221 -5.24 -21.78 0.10
CA ASN A 221 -6.21 -22.87 0.15
C ASN A 221 -7.45 -22.62 -0.72
N ASP A 222 -7.52 -21.49 -1.42
CA ASP A 222 -8.65 -21.17 -2.29
C ASP A 222 -8.45 -21.74 -3.71
N PRO A 223 -9.36 -22.59 -4.22
CA PRO A 223 -9.21 -23.21 -5.53
C PRO A 223 -9.42 -22.23 -6.71
N ASN A 224 -10.00 -21.06 -6.46
CA ASN A 224 -10.21 -20.00 -7.46
C ASN A 224 -9.03 -19.02 -7.54
N PHE A 225 -8.07 -19.11 -6.63
CA PHE A 225 -6.87 -18.28 -6.68
C PHE A 225 -5.86 -18.84 -7.69
N ARG A 226 -5.62 -18.08 -8.77
CA ARG A 226 -4.88 -18.57 -9.95
C ARG A 226 -3.35 -18.49 -9.85
N TYR A 227 -2.82 -18.08 -8.70
CA TYR A 227 -1.39 -17.79 -8.54
C TYR A 227 -0.75 -18.69 -7.49
N ARG A 228 0.50 -19.10 -7.75
CA ARG A 228 1.33 -19.73 -6.74
C ARG A 228 1.83 -18.67 -5.75
N LEU A 229 1.68 -18.95 -4.45
CA LEU A 229 2.14 -18.05 -3.41
C LEU A 229 3.62 -18.26 -3.10
N LEU A 230 4.38 -17.16 -3.08
CA LEU A 230 5.74 -17.07 -2.54
C LEU A 230 5.76 -15.99 -1.47
N ILE A 231 6.21 -16.34 -0.26
CA ILE A 231 6.24 -15.44 0.90
C ILE A 231 7.69 -15.22 1.32
N ALA A 232 8.05 -13.94 1.44
CA ALA A 232 9.34 -13.49 1.93
C ALA A 232 9.17 -12.53 3.11
N ASN A 233 9.61 -12.94 4.30
CA ASN A 233 9.47 -12.13 5.51
C ASN A 233 10.80 -11.47 5.87
N PRO A 234 10.92 -10.13 5.76
CA PRO A 234 12.11 -9.42 6.20
C PRO A 234 12.29 -9.50 7.71
N TYR A 235 13.53 -9.69 8.14
CA TYR A 235 13.99 -9.48 9.51
C TYR A 235 14.86 -8.24 9.57
N TYR A 236 14.63 -7.42 10.59
CA TYR A 236 15.31 -6.16 10.78
C TYR A 236 16.35 -6.29 11.89
N PHE A 237 17.60 -6.03 11.55
CA PHE A 237 18.68 -5.98 12.53
C PHE A 237 19.36 -4.62 12.45
N ASN A 238 19.29 -3.86 13.56
CA ASN A 238 19.80 -2.48 13.67
C ASN A 238 19.17 -1.52 12.63
N CYS A 239 17.86 -1.66 12.39
CA CYS A 239 17.09 -0.75 11.54
C CYS A 239 16.30 0.25 12.40
N ILE A 240 16.10 1.47 11.90
CA ILE A 240 15.29 2.49 12.59
C ILE A 240 13.80 2.10 12.51
N ASN A 241 13.14 1.99 13.66
CA ASN A 241 11.69 1.85 13.76
C ASN A 241 11.07 3.19 14.20
N ARG A 242 10.10 3.69 13.43
CA ARG A 242 9.44 4.98 13.62
C ARG A 242 8.06 4.87 14.32
N TYR A 243 7.48 3.67 14.45
CA TYR A 243 6.18 3.50 15.14
C TYR A 243 6.33 3.37 16.67
N SER A 244 7.51 2.99 17.18
CA SER A 244 7.74 2.76 18.61
C SER A 244 8.06 4.02 19.43
N ASN A 245 7.93 5.23 18.86
CA ASN A 245 8.28 6.48 19.54
C ASN A 245 7.07 7.36 19.88
N THR A 246 6.16 6.86 20.70
CA THR A 246 5.55 7.72 21.73
C THR A 246 6.56 7.83 22.88
N HIS A 247 7.46 8.81 22.80
CA HIS A 247 8.38 9.19 23.88
C HIS A 247 9.24 8.08 24.49
N ARG A 248 10.29 7.61 23.80
CA ARG A 248 11.66 7.35 24.35
C ARG A 248 12.44 6.38 23.45
N GLN A 249 13.62 6.85 23.05
CA GLN A 249 14.80 6.12 22.59
C GLN A 249 14.76 5.52 21.18
N TYR A 250 15.61 6.08 20.31
CA TYR A 250 16.32 5.36 19.26
C TYR A 250 17.05 4.17 19.89
N SER A 251 16.40 3.01 19.96
CA SER A 251 17.06 1.81 20.46
C SER A 251 17.67 1.07 19.28
N THR A 252 18.98 0.83 19.32
CA THR A 252 19.74 -0.04 18.40
C THR A 252 19.40 -1.53 18.57
N LYS A 253 18.24 -1.85 19.15
CA LYS A 253 17.84 -3.22 19.45
C LYS A 253 17.23 -3.86 18.20
N SER A 254 17.69 -5.07 17.91
CA SER A 254 17.09 -5.95 16.91
C SER A 254 15.63 -6.20 17.31
N GLU A 255 14.70 -5.63 16.56
CA GLU A 255 13.27 -5.82 16.79
C GLU A 255 12.66 -6.50 15.56
N GLY A 256 11.96 -7.60 15.84
CA GLY A 256 11.41 -8.53 14.87
C GLY A 256 10.78 -9.69 15.64
N TYR A 257 9.75 -10.34 15.08
CA TYR A 257 9.00 -11.42 15.75
C TYR A 257 9.89 -12.59 16.20
N PHE A 258 11.10 -12.66 15.64
CA PHE A 258 12.13 -13.60 16.03
C PHE A 258 13.16 -12.83 16.86
N HIS A 259 13.05 -12.96 18.19
CA HIS A 259 14.01 -12.49 19.18
C HIS A 259 15.47 -12.65 18.70
N LYS A 260 16.40 -11.84 19.22
CA LYS A 260 17.87 -12.03 19.09
C LYS A 260 18.31 -13.51 19.16
N ARG A 261 17.64 -14.32 19.98
CA ARG A 261 17.85 -15.77 20.10
C ARG A 261 17.57 -16.57 18.81
N TYR A 262 16.50 -16.23 18.10
CA TYR A 262 16.17 -16.82 16.80
C TYR A 262 17.02 -16.25 15.67
N PHE A 263 17.35 -14.95 15.68
CA PHE A 263 18.37 -14.40 14.78
C PHE A 263 19.69 -15.16 14.94
N ASN A 264 20.18 -15.32 16.17
CA ASN A 264 21.40 -16.06 16.47
C ASN A 264 21.33 -17.55 16.07
N ARG A 265 20.15 -18.16 16.11
CA ARG A 265 19.93 -19.55 15.65
C ARG A 265 19.88 -19.62 14.12
N ASN A 266 19.16 -18.70 13.48
CA ASN A 266 18.90 -18.71 12.05
C ASN A 266 20.06 -18.14 11.24
N ILE A 267 20.84 -17.20 11.78
CA ILE A 267 22.06 -16.69 11.13
C ILE A 267 23.14 -17.78 11.04
N LYS A 268 23.18 -18.70 12.01
CA LYS A 268 24.03 -19.90 11.93
C LYS A 268 23.60 -20.86 10.82
N LEU A 269 22.32 -20.84 10.44
CA LEU A 269 21.74 -21.65 9.36
C LEU A 269 21.67 -20.89 8.04
N ALA A 270 21.87 -19.57 8.06
CA ALA A 270 21.72 -18.71 6.90
C ALA A 270 23.02 -18.65 6.13
N LYS A 271 22.94 -18.82 4.81
CA LYS A 271 24.08 -18.59 3.93
C LYS A 271 24.18 -17.10 3.63
N LEU A 272 25.37 -16.53 3.81
CA LEU A 272 25.66 -15.18 3.36
C LEU A 272 25.68 -15.16 1.84
N GLN A 273 24.78 -14.41 1.22
CA GLN A 273 24.86 -14.10 -0.19
C GLN A 273 24.82 -12.58 -0.35
N ARG A 274 25.99 -12.01 -0.69
CA ARG A 274 26.15 -10.57 -0.99
C ARG A 274 25.65 -9.64 0.15
N GLY A 275 25.95 -9.96 1.41
CA GLY A 275 25.56 -9.14 2.56
C GLY A 275 24.12 -9.33 3.06
N ILE A 276 23.33 -10.19 2.40
CA ILE A 276 21.98 -10.58 2.81
C ILE A 276 22.05 -12.01 3.32
N TYR A 277 21.48 -12.27 4.50
CA TYR A 277 21.37 -13.64 5.01
C TYR A 277 19.99 -14.20 4.67
N LEU A 278 19.98 -15.37 4.03
CA LEU A 278 18.75 -16.06 3.65
C LEU A 278 18.62 -17.34 4.46
N THR A 279 17.45 -17.56 5.04
CA THR A 279 17.08 -18.86 5.62
C THR A 279 15.68 -19.24 5.19
N LYS A 280 15.37 -20.54 5.25
CA LYS A 280 14.03 -21.07 5.03
C LYS A 280 13.58 -21.81 6.28
N VAL A 281 12.40 -21.50 6.78
CA VAL A 281 11.76 -22.25 7.87
C VAL A 281 10.36 -22.63 7.39
N ASN A 282 10.11 -23.93 7.28
CA ASN A 282 8.95 -24.48 6.59
C ASN A 282 8.87 -23.99 5.12
N GLU A 283 7.72 -23.46 4.69
CA GLU A 283 7.49 -22.94 3.34
C GLU A 283 7.81 -21.44 3.18
N GLU A 284 8.30 -20.78 4.23
CA GLU A 284 8.59 -19.34 4.20
C GLU A 284 10.08 -19.07 4.00
N THR A 285 10.40 -18.12 3.13
CA THR A 285 11.77 -17.60 3.01
C THR A 285 11.90 -16.37 3.90
N TYR A 286 12.97 -16.33 4.67
CA TYR A 286 13.27 -15.21 5.54
C TYR A 286 14.52 -14.50 5.06
N ILE A 287 14.44 -13.17 5.04
CA ILE A 287 15.50 -12.31 4.54
C ILE A 287 15.98 -11.47 5.72
N ILE A 288 17.17 -11.78 6.21
CA ILE A 288 17.78 -10.96 7.25
C ILE A 288 18.44 -9.75 6.58
N HIS A 289 17.85 -8.59 6.82
CA HIS A 289 18.42 -7.31 6.47
C HIS A 289 19.26 -6.80 7.65
N VAL A 290 20.59 -6.86 7.50
CA VAL A 290 21.55 -6.42 8.52
C VAL A 290 22.11 -5.08 8.11
N ASN A 291 21.78 -4.03 8.88
CA ASN A 291 22.34 -2.68 8.80
C ASN A 291 22.09 -1.89 7.48
N GLN A 292 21.63 -0.64 7.63
CA GLN A 292 22.16 0.50 6.88
C GLN A 292 22.11 1.74 7.80
N PRO A 293 23.26 2.35 8.16
CA PRO A 293 23.32 3.81 8.16
C PRO A 293 23.06 4.26 6.71
N GLU A 294 22.34 5.37 6.58
CA GLU A 294 21.92 5.99 5.33
C GLU A 294 22.95 5.82 4.21
N LEU A 295 22.57 5.18 3.10
CA LEU A 295 23.25 5.45 1.83
C LEU A 295 22.69 6.77 1.34
N GLU A 296 23.60 7.75 1.23
CA GLU A 296 23.44 9.08 0.65
C GLU A 296 22.60 9.09 -0.64
#